data_AF-A0A1C7LRY6-F1
#
_entry.id   AF-A0A1C7LRY6-F1
#
_cell.length_a   1.000
_cell.length_b   1.000
_cell.length_c   1.000
_cell.angle_alpha   90.00
_cell.angle_beta   90.00
_cell.angle_gamma   90.00
#
_symmetry.space_group_name_H-M   'P 1'
#
loop_
_entity.id
_entity.type
_entity.pdbx_description
1 polymer ?
#
loop_
_entity_poly.entity_id
_entity_poly.type
_entity_poly.pdbx_seq_one_letter_code
_entity_poly.pdbx_strand_id
1 'polypeptide(L)'
;MSTGERALRSAGLQEQKKFEKTWKQNVEKRWKTWKKNRQTQSQYMLQLEWEANVVEYVSHVSKETAGLVVAGSLRKEIPLFGPHFLPPTYLQVQKRDAMPNITPDVAYLKPLHIIHPFYYPELTKCPQCNSTRVSWNGWTSTGHRRFMV
;
A
#
# COMPACT_ATOMS: atom_id res chain seq x y z
N MET A 1 -30.90 -23.18 -3.70
CA MET A 1 -29.95 -22.18 -4.21
C MET A 1 -30.32 -21.88 -5.64
N SER A 2 -30.73 -20.64 -5.93
CA SER A 2 -31.19 -20.22 -7.24
C SER A 2 -30.00 -20.11 -8.22
N THR A 3 -30.23 -20.41 -9.50
CA THR A 3 -29.24 -20.28 -10.58
C THR A 3 -28.64 -18.88 -10.66
N GLY A 4 -29.39 -17.84 -10.25
CA GLY A 4 -28.93 -16.45 -10.19
C GLY A 4 -27.92 -16.16 -9.08
N GLU A 5 -28.05 -16.78 -7.91
CA GLU A 5 -27.11 -16.59 -6.79
C GLU A 5 -25.73 -17.19 -7.10
N ARG A 6 -25.71 -18.29 -7.88
CA ARG A 6 -24.47 -18.94 -8.30
C ARG A 6 -23.69 -18.11 -9.31
N ALA A 7 -24.39 -17.40 -10.21
CA ALA A 7 -23.79 -16.51 -11.20
C ALA A 7 -23.22 -15.22 -10.59
N LEU A 8 -23.91 -14.62 -9.61
CA LEU A 8 -23.40 -13.46 -8.87
C LEU A 8 -22.13 -13.80 -8.06
N ARG A 9 -22.11 -14.97 -7.40
CA ARG A 9 -20.93 -15.44 -6.67
C ARG A 9 -19.75 -15.74 -7.61
N SER A 10 -19.99 -16.35 -8.77
CA SER A 10 -18.92 -16.64 -9.72
C SER A 10 -18.34 -15.36 -10.35
N ALA A 11 -19.17 -14.36 -10.64
CA ALA A 11 -18.72 -13.05 -11.12
C ALA A 11 -17.85 -12.32 -10.08
N GLY A 12 -18.27 -12.26 -8.82
CA GLY A 12 -17.48 -11.65 -7.74
C GLY A 12 -16.13 -12.33 -7.53
N LEU A 13 -16.07 -13.67 -7.62
CA LEU A 13 -14.81 -14.41 -7.56
C LEU A 13 -13.88 -14.12 -8.75
N GLN A 14 -14.43 -13.88 -9.94
CA GLN A 14 -13.62 -13.51 -11.11
C GLN A 14 -13.05 -12.10 -10.98
N GLU A 15 -13.83 -11.15 -10.46
CA GLU A 15 -13.37 -9.79 -10.18
C GLU A 15 -12.29 -9.77 -9.10
N GLN A 16 -12.47 -10.52 -8.01
CA GLN A 16 -11.46 -10.67 -6.98
C GLN A 16 -10.14 -11.22 -7.54
N LYS A 17 -10.19 -12.27 -8.37
CA LYS A 17 -8.99 -12.83 -9.01
C LYS A 17 -8.30 -11.83 -9.93
N LYS A 18 -9.06 -11.04 -10.69
CA LYS A 18 -8.51 -9.98 -11.55
C LYS A 18 -7.85 -8.89 -10.71
N PHE A 19 -8.47 -8.49 -9.61
CA PHE A 19 -7.92 -7.53 -8.67
C PHE A 19 -6.62 -8.04 -8.06
N GLU A 20 -6.60 -9.24 -7.49
CA GLU A 20 -5.42 -9.86 -6.90
C GLU A 20 -4.27 -10.00 -7.90
N LYS A 21 -4.57 -10.39 -9.14
CA LYS A 21 -3.59 -10.47 -10.21
C LYS A 21 -3.00 -9.09 -10.53
N THR A 22 -3.83 -8.08 -10.68
CA THR A 22 -3.41 -6.70 -10.99
C THR A 22 -2.57 -6.13 -9.85
N TRP A 23 -3.01 -6.35 -8.60
CA TRP A 23 -2.29 -5.95 -7.40
C TRP A 23 -0.88 -6.55 -7.38
N LYS A 24 -0.76 -7.88 -7.52
CA LYS A 24 0.52 -8.58 -7.53
C LYS A 24 1.44 -8.05 -8.63
N GLN A 25 0.91 -7.82 -9.83
CA GLN A 25 1.68 -7.25 -10.94
C GLN A 25 2.21 -5.84 -10.64
N ASN A 26 1.39 -4.96 -10.04
CA ASN A 26 1.80 -3.60 -9.69
C ASN A 26 2.88 -3.60 -8.60
N VAL A 27 2.69 -4.42 -7.56
CA VAL A 27 3.67 -4.62 -6.48
C VAL A 27 4.98 -5.14 -7.06
N GLU A 28 4.92 -6.18 -7.89
CA GLU A 28 6.09 -6.80 -8.51
C GLU A 28 6.87 -5.82 -9.38
N LYS A 29 6.14 -5.07 -10.22
CA LYS A 29 6.73 -4.05 -11.06
C LYS A 29 7.46 -3.00 -10.23
N ARG A 30 6.85 -2.50 -9.15
CA ARG A 30 7.46 -1.47 -8.29
C ARG A 30 8.74 -1.95 -7.63
N TRP A 31 8.70 -3.08 -6.91
CA TRP A 31 9.89 -3.51 -6.18
C TRP A 31 11.03 -3.89 -7.13
N LYS A 32 10.74 -4.46 -8.31
CA LYS A 32 11.76 -4.72 -9.35
C LYS A 32 12.37 -3.42 -9.89
N THR A 33 11.56 -2.41 -10.16
CA THR A 33 12.04 -1.09 -10.59
C THR A 33 12.93 -0.45 -9.51
N TRP A 34 12.53 -0.49 -8.24
CA TRP A 34 13.33 0.04 -7.14
C TRP A 34 14.65 -0.72 -6.98
N LYS A 35 14.61 -2.06 -7.03
CA LYS A 35 15.81 -2.90 -6.96
C LYS A 35 16.81 -2.57 -8.07
N LYS A 36 16.35 -2.37 -9.30
CA LYS A 36 17.20 -2.02 -10.45
C LYS A 36 17.83 -0.64 -10.31
N ASN A 37 17.06 0.35 -9.85
CA ASN A 37 17.46 1.75 -9.90
C ASN A 37 18.21 2.24 -8.65
N ARG A 38 18.30 1.43 -7.58
CA ARG A 38 18.84 1.87 -6.29
C ARG A 38 19.87 0.91 -5.72
N GLN A 39 21.13 1.14 -6.10
CA GLN A 39 22.27 0.39 -5.58
C GLN A 39 22.71 0.82 -4.17
N THR A 40 22.35 2.04 -3.74
CA THR A 40 22.78 2.65 -2.47
C THR A 40 21.79 2.49 -1.31
N GLN A 41 20.65 1.83 -1.53
CA GLN A 41 19.60 1.61 -0.51
C GLN A 41 19.44 0.11 -0.22
N SER A 42 18.66 -0.23 0.82
CA SER A 42 18.41 -1.63 1.18
C SER A 42 17.81 -2.40 0.01
N GLN A 43 18.51 -3.42 -0.46
CA GLN A 43 18.05 -4.34 -1.51
C GLN A 43 17.32 -5.57 -0.95
N TYR A 44 17.04 -5.56 0.35
CA TYR A 44 16.36 -6.67 1.00
C TYR A 44 14.95 -6.85 0.41
N MET A 45 14.74 -7.98 -0.27
CA MET A 45 13.59 -8.15 -1.15
C MET A 45 12.25 -8.10 -0.42
N LEU A 46 12.16 -8.74 0.75
CA LEU A 46 10.91 -8.74 1.53
C LEU A 46 10.52 -7.35 2.00
N GLN A 47 11.51 -6.50 2.32
CA GLN A 47 11.24 -5.10 2.67
C GLN A 47 10.75 -4.30 1.46
N LEU A 48 11.36 -4.49 0.28
CA LEU A 48 10.90 -3.81 -0.94
C LEU A 48 9.49 -4.26 -1.34
N GLU A 49 9.17 -5.54 -1.16
CA GLU A 49 7.84 -6.08 -1.42
C GLU A 49 6.80 -5.53 -0.42
N TRP A 50 7.14 -5.48 0.87
CA TRP A 50 6.31 -4.87 1.91
C TRP A 50 6.00 -3.40 1.59
N GLU A 51 7.03 -2.62 1.25
CA GLU A 51 6.87 -1.22 0.85
C GLU A 51 6.00 -1.06 -0.40
N ALA A 52 6.20 -1.92 -1.39
CA ALA A 52 5.42 -1.86 -2.63
C ALA A 52 3.94 -2.16 -2.39
N ASN A 53 3.62 -3.08 -1.46
CA ASN A 53 2.26 -3.35 -1.01
C ASN A 53 1.64 -2.14 -0.32
N VAL A 54 2.37 -1.52 0.62
CA VAL A 54 1.88 -0.31 1.32
C VAL A 54 1.61 0.83 0.34
N VAL A 55 2.51 1.07 -0.61
CA VAL A 55 2.33 2.10 -1.64
C VAL A 55 1.13 1.79 -2.56
N GLU A 56 0.90 0.52 -2.89
CA GLU A 56 -0.27 0.13 -3.70
C GLU A 56 -1.57 0.35 -2.94
N TYR A 57 -1.60 0.02 -1.65
CA TYR A 57 -2.74 0.30 -0.79
C TYR A 57 -3.07 1.79 -0.72
N VAL A 58 -2.09 2.65 -0.42
CA VAL A 58 -2.32 4.09 -0.34
C VAL A 58 -2.76 4.66 -1.69
N SER A 59 -2.18 4.17 -2.78
CA SER A 59 -2.61 4.55 -4.14
C SER A 59 -4.05 4.12 -4.44
N HIS A 60 -4.46 2.93 -3.99
CA HIS A 60 -5.82 2.41 -4.17
C HIS A 60 -6.84 3.22 -3.37
N VAL A 61 -6.60 3.41 -2.07
CA VAL A 61 -7.49 4.20 -1.19
C VAL A 61 -7.58 5.65 -1.64
N SER A 62 -6.45 6.25 -2.04
CA SER A 62 -6.46 7.60 -2.59
C SER A 62 -7.28 7.70 -3.87
N LYS A 63 -7.27 6.68 -4.75
CA LYS A 63 -8.09 6.68 -5.97
C LYS A 63 -9.58 6.51 -5.68
N GLU A 64 -9.94 5.61 -4.77
CA GLU A 64 -11.34 5.42 -4.35
C GLU A 64 -11.91 6.70 -3.72
N THR A 65 -11.06 7.53 -3.10
CA THR A 65 -11.49 8.78 -2.42
C THR A 65 -11.33 10.06 -3.26
N ALA A 66 -10.51 10.06 -4.33
CA ALA A 66 -10.19 11.25 -5.13
C ALA A 66 -11.27 11.69 -6.14
N GLY A 67 -12.34 10.91 -6.34
CA GLY A 67 -13.34 11.14 -7.41
C GLY A 67 -14.70 11.65 -6.95
N LEU A 68 -14.90 11.94 -5.66
CA LEU A 68 -16.23 12.12 -5.10
C LEU A 68 -16.45 13.59 -4.76
N VAL A 69 -17.27 14.26 -5.60
CA VAL A 69 -17.70 15.67 -5.51
C VAL A 69 -18.29 16.02 -4.13
N VAL A 70 -18.74 15.00 -3.40
CA VAL A 70 -18.97 15.00 -1.95
C VAL A 70 -18.04 13.94 -1.39
N ALA A 71 -17.05 14.31 -0.57
CA ALA A 71 -16.01 13.45 0.01
C ALA A 71 -16.49 12.00 0.20
N GLY A 72 -16.25 11.17 -0.80
CA GLY A 72 -17.02 9.95 -0.88
C GLY A 72 -16.39 8.91 -0.01
N SER A 73 -17.25 8.38 0.86
CA SER A 73 -16.85 7.47 1.91
C SER A 73 -16.18 6.26 1.31
N LEU A 74 -15.00 5.91 1.85
CA LEU A 74 -14.40 4.61 1.62
C LEU A 74 -15.43 3.53 2.00
N ARG A 75 -15.53 2.47 1.19
CA ARG A 75 -16.42 1.33 1.49
C ARG A 75 -16.01 0.75 2.84
N LYS A 76 -17.00 0.35 3.66
CA LYS A 76 -16.74 -0.13 5.04
C LYS A 76 -15.86 -1.37 5.09
N GLU A 77 -15.80 -2.12 4.01
CA GLU A 77 -15.01 -3.33 3.86
C GLU A 77 -13.51 -3.04 3.66
N ILE A 78 -13.15 -1.82 3.27
CA ILE A 78 -11.75 -1.44 3.09
C ILE A 78 -11.26 -0.82 4.41
N PRO A 79 -10.28 -1.43 5.10
CA PRO A 79 -9.75 -0.87 6.32
C PRO A 79 -9.06 0.46 6.00
N LEU A 80 -9.25 1.46 6.86
CA LEU A 80 -8.52 2.73 6.80
C LEU A 80 -7.35 2.69 7.78
N PHE A 81 -6.14 2.53 7.24
CA PHE A 81 -4.91 2.58 8.02
C PHE A 81 -4.37 4.01 8.10
N GLY A 82 -3.72 4.35 9.21
CA GLY A 82 -3.00 5.63 9.36
C GLY A 82 -1.69 5.69 8.55
N PRO A 83 -0.95 6.81 8.62
CA PRO A 83 0.28 7.00 7.84
C PRO A 83 1.44 6.11 8.28
N HIS A 84 1.34 5.46 9.45
CA HIS A 84 2.38 4.58 9.99
C HIS A 84 1.97 3.11 9.84
N PHE A 85 2.71 2.38 9.00
CA PHE A 85 2.47 0.97 8.71
C PHE A 85 3.47 0.11 9.48
N LEU A 86 2.95 -0.73 10.36
CA LEU A 86 3.72 -1.69 11.13
C LEU A 86 3.64 -3.06 10.46
N PRO A 87 4.78 -3.71 10.17
CA PRO A 87 4.75 -5.11 9.78
C PRO A 87 4.28 -5.98 10.96
N PRO A 88 3.70 -7.17 10.68
CA PRO A 88 3.33 -8.11 11.72
C PRO A 88 4.55 -8.45 12.59
N THR A 89 4.42 -8.21 13.89
CA THR A 89 5.51 -8.53 14.83
C THR A 89 5.49 -10.02 15.15
N TYR A 90 6.67 -10.59 15.48
CA TYR A 90 6.81 -11.99 15.90
C TYR A 90 5.77 -12.41 16.95
N LEU A 91 5.54 -11.57 17.96
CA LEU A 91 4.58 -11.81 19.03
C LEU A 91 3.13 -11.87 18.53
N GLN A 92 2.77 -11.12 17.49
CA GLN A 92 1.43 -11.17 16.90
C GLN A 92 1.20 -12.46 16.12
N VAL A 93 2.22 -12.94 15.40
CA VAL A 93 2.15 -14.21 14.67
C VAL A 93 2.07 -15.39 15.65
N GLN A 94 2.93 -15.39 16.68
CA GLN A 94 2.94 -16.41 17.71
C GLN A 94 1.62 -16.50 18.50
N LYS A 95 0.94 -15.37 18.72
CA LYS A 95 -0.33 -15.34 19.46
C LYS A 95 -1.58 -15.62 18.61
N ARG A 96 -1.49 -15.55 17.28
CA ARG A 96 -2.65 -15.75 16.38
C ARG A 96 -2.77 -17.19 15.88
N ASP A 97 -1.64 -17.87 15.69
CA ASP A 97 -1.62 -19.21 15.12
C ASP A 97 -1.13 -20.24 16.16
N ALA A 98 -1.87 -21.34 16.30
CA ALA A 98 -1.51 -22.44 17.19
C ALA A 98 -0.20 -23.16 16.76
N MET A 99 0.16 -23.06 15.48
CA MET A 99 1.40 -23.58 14.92
C MET A 99 2.00 -22.54 13.94
N PRO A 100 2.73 -21.54 14.45
CA PRO A 100 3.12 -20.40 13.64
C PRO A 100 4.26 -20.80 12.69
N ASN A 101 4.04 -20.66 11.39
CA ASN A 101 5.10 -20.77 10.38
C ASN A 101 5.92 -19.48 10.39
N ILE A 102 6.77 -19.32 11.40
CA ILE A 102 7.54 -18.10 11.61
C ILE A 102 8.72 -18.09 10.67
N THR A 103 8.61 -17.36 9.56
CA THR A 103 9.76 -16.93 8.78
C THR A 103 10.38 -15.72 9.47
N PRO A 104 11.58 -15.84 10.09
CA PRO A 104 12.20 -14.74 10.83
C PRO A 104 12.40 -13.50 9.96
N ASP A 105 12.62 -13.71 8.67
CA ASP A 105 12.81 -12.72 7.63
C ASP A 105 11.68 -11.67 7.52
N VAL A 106 10.44 -12.04 7.85
CA VAL A 106 9.28 -11.12 7.85
C VAL A 106 9.13 -10.40 9.20
N ALA A 107 9.64 -10.98 10.28
CA ALA A 107 9.60 -10.38 11.62
C ALA A 107 10.59 -9.21 11.78
N TYR A 108 11.63 -9.14 10.93
CA TYR A 108 12.62 -8.05 10.89
C TYR A 108 12.28 -6.94 9.89
N LEU A 109 11.08 -6.96 9.31
CA LEU A 109 10.62 -5.85 8.47
C LEU A 109 10.58 -4.55 9.28
N LYS A 110 10.94 -3.46 8.62
CA LYS A 110 10.95 -2.14 9.25
C LYS A 110 9.58 -1.47 9.09
N PRO A 111 9.12 -0.76 10.13
CA PRO A 111 7.99 0.15 10.01
C PRO A 111 8.17 1.15 8.89
N LEU A 112 7.07 1.54 8.26
CA LEU A 112 7.04 2.52 7.19
C LEU A 112 6.20 3.72 7.59
N HIS A 113 6.66 4.91 7.24
CA HIS A 113 5.89 6.14 7.36
C HIS A 113 5.61 6.70 5.97
N ILE A 114 4.35 6.80 5.60
CA ILE A 114 3.93 7.26 4.28
C ILE A 114 3.59 8.75 4.35
N ILE A 115 4.31 9.52 3.52
CA ILE A 115 4.02 10.93 3.28
C ILE A 115 3.21 11.01 1.99
N HIS A 116 1.90 11.29 2.11
CA HIS A 116 0.97 11.37 0.98
C HIS A 116 -0.12 12.40 1.27
N PRO A 117 -0.64 13.15 0.26
CA PRO A 117 -1.75 14.09 0.42
C PRO A 117 -2.98 13.53 1.13
N PHE A 118 -3.19 12.22 0.96
CA PHE A 118 -4.26 11.48 1.61
C PHE A 118 -4.20 11.55 3.14
N TYR A 119 -2.99 11.54 3.72
CA TYR A 119 -2.78 11.64 5.17
C TYR A 119 -2.46 13.06 5.63
N TYR A 120 -1.88 13.86 4.75
CA TYR A 120 -1.39 15.21 5.02
C TYR A 120 -1.93 16.17 3.96
N PRO A 121 -3.21 16.60 4.07
CA PRO A 121 -3.87 17.43 3.06
C PRO A 121 -3.19 18.79 2.88
N GLU A 122 -2.45 19.29 3.88
CA GLU A 122 -1.62 20.48 3.80
C GLU A 122 -0.57 20.43 2.68
N LEU A 123 -0.13 19.22 2.29
CA LEU A 123 0.84 19.03 1.22
C LEU A 123 0.26 19.29 -0.18
N THR A 124 -1.04 19.55 -0.30
CA THR A 124 -1.70 19.94 -1.56
C THR A 124 -1.51 21.42 -1.90
N LYS A 125 -0.91 22.21 -1.00
CA LYS A 125 -0.65 23.64 -1.19
C LYS A 125 0.81 23.95 -0.95
N CYS A 126 1.34 24.90 -1.72
CA CYS A 126 2.67 25.43 -1.44
C CYS A 126 2.65 26.26 -0.16
N PRO A 127 3.47 25.96 0.87
CA PRO A 127 3.47 26.72 2.12
C PRO A 127 3.98 28.16 1.96
N GLN A 128 4.72 28.45 0.88
CA GLN A 128 5.28 29.78 0.61
C GLN A 128 4.32 30.69 -0.17
N CYS A 129 3.60 30.15 -1.17
CA CYS A 129 2.77 30.97 -2.07
C CYS A 129 1.30 30.55 -2.13
N ASN A 130 0.88 29.58 -1.32
CA ASN A 130 -0.49 29.03 -1.27
C ASN A 130 -1.03 28.48 -2.61
N SER A 131 -0.17 28.31 -3.62
CA SER A 131 -0.56 27.72 -4.90
C SER A 131 -1.00 26.27 -4.73
N THR A 132 -2.10 25.91 -5.37
CA THR A 132 -2.62 24.54 -5.48
C THR A 132 -2.02 23.76 -6.64
N ARG A 133 -1.21 24.41 -7.49
CA ARG A 133 -0.50 23.78 -8.62
C ARG A 133 0.81 23.15 -8.16
N VAL A 134 0.74 22.20 -7.24
CA VAL A 134 1.88 21.41 -6.77
C VAL A 134 1.94 20.08 -7.53
N SER A 135 3.07 19.79 -8.18
CA SER A 135 3.28 18.49 -8.84
C SER A 135 3.96 17.53 -7.87
N TRP A 136 3.34 16.36 -7.68
CA TRP A 136 3.89 15.26 -6.87
C TRP A 136 4.91 14.40 -7.61
N ASN A 137 5.22 14.77 -8.86
CA ASN A 137 6.12 14.04 -9.74
C ASN A 137 7.56 14.14 -9.21
N GLY A 138 8.00 13.10 -8.50
CA GLY A 138 9.39 12.97 -8.03
C GLY A 138 9.55 12.29 -6.67
N TRP A 139 8.50 12.32 -5.82
CA TRP A 139 8.56 11.72 -4.48
C TRP A 139 8.22 10.22 -4.48
N THR A 140 7.29 9.78 -5.33
CA THR A 140 6.74 8.41 -5.35
C THR A 140 7.46 7.46 -6.31
N SER A 141 8.09 7.96 -7.37
CA SER A 141 8.90 7.15 -8.32
C SER A 141 10.22 6.71 -7.70
N THR A 142 10.61 7.38 -6.63
CA THR A 142 11.71 7.09 -5.72
C THR A 142 11.81 5.61 -5.34
N GLY A 143 10.85 5.18 -4.50
CA GLY A 143 10.98 4.10 -3.50
C GLY A 143 11.30 4.66 -2.10
N HIS A 144 11.39 3.82 -1.06
CA HIS A 144 11.63 4.24 0.33
C HIS A 144 12.88 5.11 0.53
N ARG A 145 12.84 6.07 1.44
CA ARG A 145 14.04 6.80 1.87
C ARG A 145 14.34 6.38 3.30
N ARG A 146 15.53 5.80 3.51
CA ARG A 146 16.02 5.58 4.87
C ARG A 146 16.49 6.92 5.43
N PHE A 147 15.87 7.39 6.50
CA PHE A 147 16.51 8.41 7.33
C PHE A 147 17.73 7.75 7.98
N MET A 148 18.93 8.19 7.59
CA MET A 148 20.12 7.97 8.40
C MET A 148 19.99 8.96 9.55
N VAL A 149 19.74 8.43 10.75
CA VAL A 149 19.96 9.16 12.01
C VAL A 149 21.38 8.88 12.42
#